data_AF-A0A4Q9PFL5-F1
#
_entry.id   AF-A0A4Q9PFL5-F1
#
_cell.length_a   1.000
_cell.length_b   1.000
_cell.length_c   1.000
_cell.angle_alpha   90.00
_cell.angle_beta   90.00
_cell.angle_gamma   90.00
#
_symmetry.space_group_name_H-M   'P 1'
#
loop_
_entity.id
_entity.type
_entity.pdbx_description
1 polymer ?
#
loop_
_entity_poly.entity_id
_entity_poly.type
_entity_poly.pdbx_seq_one_letter_code
_entity_poly.pdbx_strand_id
1 'polypeptide(L)'
;MSQFLKGDIDILLATEAAGMGCDIPDVAKVVQFKAPNSLSTWLQRAGRAGRSASIQARAVLLIQPSVFQEVGRSARKDGEAIVYKKTIEPGLRTWVEVPIEDCRRDVADEYFDNPPARKRMCCIVL
;
A
#
# COMPACT_ATOMS: atom_id res chain seq x y z
N MET A 1 4.65 21.66 8.74
CA MET A 1 5.82 20.96 8.17
C MET A 1 7.08 21.13 9.02
N SER A 2 7.53 22.36 9.29
CA SER A 2 8.73 22.62 10.11
C SER A 2 8.71 21.97 11.50
N GLN A 3 7.56 22.00 12.18
CA GLN A 3 7.37 21.36 13.49
C GLN A 3 7.59 19.84 13.43
N PHE A 4 7.15 19.16 12.37
CA PHE A 4 7.36 17.72 12.20
C PHE A 4 8.83 17.39 11.96
N LEU A 5 9.51 18.19 11.13
CA LEU A 5 10.94 18.03 10.87
C LEU A 5 11.81 18.28 12.10
N LYS A 6 11.35 19.15 13.01
CA LYS A 6 12.01 19.43 14.30
C LYS A 6 11.73 18.38 15.38
N GLY A 7 10.75 17.49 15.15
CA GLY A 7 10.27 16.56 16.17
C GLY A 7 9.33 17.18 17.21
N ASP A 8 8.83 18.40 16.97
CA ASP A 8 7.85 19.06 17.85
C ASP A 8 6.47 18.37 17.76
N ILE A 9 6.21 17.66 16.66
CA ILE A 9 5.00 16.86 16.44
C ILE A 9 5.35 15.47 15.91
N ASP A 10 4.70 14.44 16.44
CA ASP A 10 4.97 13.04 16.09
C ASP A 10 4.19 12.54 14.86
N ILE A 11 3.10 13.24 14.49
CA ILE A 11 2.17 12.81 13.44
C ILE A 11 1.89 13.97 12.51
N LEU A 12 2.11 13.73 11.21
CA LEU A 12 1.73 14.63 10.14
C LEU A 12 0.60 14.01 9.32
N LEU A 13 -0.55 14.69 9.28
CA LEU A 13 -1.65 14.34 8.37
C LEU A 13 -1.45 15.07 7.04
N ALA A 14 -1.47 14.31 5.94
CA ALA A 14 -1.21 14.83 4.61
C ALA A 14 -2.18 14.24 3.58
N THR A 15 -2.61 15.07 2.62
CA THR A 15 -3.22 14.66 1.36
C THR A 15 -2.17 14.68 0.25
N GLU A 16 -2.48 14.21 -0.97
CA GLU A 16 -1.54 14.16 -2.10
C GLU A 16 -0.74 15.44 -2.33
N ALA A 17 -1.41 16.59 -2.29
CA ALA A 17 -0.79 17.89 -2.49
C ALA A 17 0.28 18.25 -1.44
N ALA A 18 0.22 17.65 -0.25
CA ALA A 18 1.15 17.93 0.84
C ALA A 18 2.38 17.00 0.84
N GLY A 19 2.39 15.93 0.04
CA GLY A 19 3.48 14.95 0.00
C GLY A 19 4.61 15.31 -0.97
N MET A 20 4.29 15.86 -2.15
CA MET A 20 5.30 16.10 -3.19
C MET A 20 6.34 17.15 -2.73
N GLY A 21 7.62 16.80 -2.81
CA GLY A 21 8.74 17.69 -2.47
C GLY A 21 9.16 17.74 -1.00
N CYS A 22 8.42 17.11 -0.08
CA CYS A 22 8.87 16.96 1.30
C CYS A 22 9.70 15.68 1.46
N ASP A 23 11.02 15.81 1.39
CA ASP A 23 11.96 14.79 1.86
C ASP A 23 12.04 14.88 3.38
N ILE A 24 11.41 13.91 4.05
CA ILE A 24 11.41 13.84 5.50
C ILE A 24 12.29 12.64 5.87
N PRO A 25 13.49 12.88 6.40
CA PRO A 25 14.32 11.78 6.88
C PRO A 25 13.62 11.08 8.06
N ASP A 26 13.90 9.79 8.20
CA ASP A 26 13.58 9.01 9.40
C ASP A 26 12.08 8.81 9.75
N VAL A 27 11.20 8.76 8.74
CA VAL A 27 9.80 8.35 8.96
C VAL A 27 9.71 6.87 9.34
N ALA A 28 9.32 6.60 10.59
CA ALA A 28 9.17 5.23 11.11
C ALA A 28 7.88 4.53 10.62
N LYS A 29 6.82 5.29 10.35
CA LYS A 29 5.51 4.73 9.94
C LYS A 29 4.83 5.58 8.88
N VAL A 30 4.31 4.92 7.86
CA VAL A 30 3.38 5.51 6.89
C VAL A 30 2.05 4.78 6.98
N VAL A 31 0.97 5.52 7.16
CA VAL A 31 -0.39 4.98 7.18
C VAL A 31 -1.18 5.59 6.04
N GLN A 32 -1.56 4.74 5.09
CA GLN A 32 -2.45 5.12 3.99
C GLN A 32 -3.89 4.79 4.37
N PHE A 33 -4.71 5.84 4.53
CA PHE A 33 -6.14 5.68 4.74
C PHE A 33 -6.87 5.61 3.39
N LYS A 34 -7.69 4.56 3.20
CA LYS A 34 -8.39 4.22 1.97
C LYS A 34 -7.47 3.75 0.84
N ALA A 35 -8.03 2.93 -0.04
CA ALA A 35 -7.33 2.45 -1.22
C ALA A 35 -6.91 3.64 -2.12
N PRO A 36 -5.62 3.75 -2.49
CA PRO A 36 -5.16 4.71 -3.48
C PRO A 36 -5.64 4.34 -4.89
N ASN A 37 -5.35 5.22 -5.85
CA ASN A 37 -5.77 5.02 -7.24
C ASN A 37 -5.00 3.89 -7.93
N SER A 38 -3.76 3.63 -7.51
CA SER A 38 -2.89 2.60 -8.09
C SER A 38 -1.92 2.00 -7.06
N LEU A 39 -1.36 0.84 -7.39
CA LEU A 39 -0.27 0.21 -6.65
C LEU A 39 0.99 1.06 -6.68
N SER A 40 1.29 1.69 -7.81
CA SER A 40 2.42 2.62 -7.92
C SER A 40 2.31 3.80 -6.97
N THR A 41 1.11 4.38 -6.85
CA THR A 41 0.82 5.45 -5.90
C THR A 41 1.02 4.97 -4.46
N TRP A 42 0.52 3.78 -4.12
CA TRP A 42 0.73 3.19 -2.80
C TRP A 42 2.23 3.05 -2.48
N LEU A 43 2.99 2.42 -3.37
CA LEU A 43 4.40 2.10 -3.13
C LEU A 43 5.28 3.35 -3.07
N GLN A 44 4.97 4.39 -3.86
CA GLN A 44 5.64 5.68 -3.74
C GLN A 44 5.42 6.32 -2.36
N ARG A 45 4.19 6.25 -1.82
CA ARG A 45 3.88 6.78 -0.48
C ARG A 45 4.50 5.94 0.62
N ALA A 46 4.39 4.61 0.54
CA ALA A 46 5.00 3.67 1.47
C ALA A 46 6.53 3.84 1.55
N GLY A 47 7.18 4.09 0.40
CA GLY A 47 8.63 4.34 0.29
C GLY A 47 9.13 5.63 0.92
N ARG A 48 8.26 6.44 1.54
CA ARG A 48 8.67 7.55 2.42
C ARG A 48 9.15 7.05 3.77
N ALA A 49 8.71 5.86 4.20
CA ALA A 49 9.18 5.24 5.42
C ALA A 49 10.56 4.60 5.21
N GLY A 50 11.37 4.52 6.27
CA GLY A 50 12.57 3.67 6.25
C GLY A 50 13.68 4.11 5.29
N ARG A 51 13.84 5.43 5.08
CA ARG A 51 14.93 5.98 4.24
C ARG A 51 16.32 5.82 4.86
N SER A 52 16.41 5.64 6.18
CA SER A 52 17.65 5.31 6.87
C SER A 52 17.73 3.82 7.17
N ALA A 53 18.91 3.23 6.96
CA ALA A 53 19.18 1.83 7.26
C ALA A 53 19.18 1.52 8.78
N SER A 54 19.25 2.55 9.64
CA SER A 54 19.24 2.39 11.09
C SER A 54 17.85 2.22 11.69
N ILE A 55 16.78 2.41 10.91
CA ILE A 55 15.40 2.36 11.40
C ILE A 55 14.62 1.20 10.81
N GLN A 56 13.84 0.52 11.66
CA GLN A 56 12.80 -0.39 11.18
C GLN A 56 11.53 0.42 10.93
N ALA A 57 11.09 0.46 9.67
CA ALA A 57 9.88 1.18 9.29
C ALA A 57 8.72 0.22 8.98
N ARG A 58 7.48 0.74 9.10
CA ARG A 58 6.26 0.01 8.73
C ARG A 58 5.37 0.86 7.83
N ALA A 59 4.85 0.24 6.77
CA ALA A 59 3.83 0.82 5.91
C ALA A 59 2.51 0.07 6.12
N VAL A 60 1.46 0.80 6.46
CA VAL A 60 0.12 0.24 6.74
C VAL A 60 -0.86 0.79 5.73
N LEU A 61 -1.56 -0.09 5.02
CA LEU A 61 -2.63 0.25 4.09
C LEU A 61 -3.98 -0.13 4.69
N LEU A 62 -4.80 0.85 5.04
CA LEU A 62 -6.15 0.64 5.55
C LEU A 62 -7.15 0.63 4.39
N ILE A 63 -7.63 -0.57 4.05
CA ILE A 63 -8.57 -0.79 2.95
C ILE A 63 -10.02 -0.76 3.46
N GLN A 64 -10.90 -0.18 2.64
CA GLN A 64 -12.32 -0.08 2.95
C GLN A 64 -13.01 -1.42 2.62
N PRO A 65 -13.97 -1.88 3.43
CA PRO A 65 -14.71 -3.12 3.15
C PRO A 65 -15.35 -3.15 1.74
N SER A 66 -15.75 -2.00 1.21
CA SER A 66 -16.35 -1.86 -0.12
C SER A 66 -15.46 -2.36 -1.27
N VAL A 67 -14.14 -2.49 -1.06
CA VAL A 67 -13.20 -3.04 -2.06
C VAL A 67 -13.40 -4.55 -2.26
N PHE A 68 -13.86 -5.24 -1.21
CA PHE A 68 -14.10 -6.68 -1.19
C PHE A 68 -15.58 -7.06 -1.34
N GLN A 69 -16.48 -6.07 -1.31
CA GLN A 69 -17.92 -6.31 -1.43
C GLN A 69 -18.33 -6.44 -2.90
N GLU A 70 -18.87 -7.60 -3.26
CA GLU A 70 -19.44 -7.86 -4.58
C GLU A 70 -20.84 -7.25 -4.73
N VAL A 71 -21.14 -6.74 -5.92
CA VAL A 71 -22.47 -6.29 -6.34
C VAL A 71 -23.18 -7.46 -7.01
N GLY A 72 -24.42 -7.74 -6.59
CA GLY A 72 -25.24 -8.76 -7.23
C GLY A 72 -24.78 -10.21 -6.98
N ARG A 73 -24.00 -10.46 -5.92
CA ARG A 73 -23.46 -11.79 -5.57
C ARG A 73 -24.51 -12.91 -5.62
N SER A 74 -25.72 -12.65 -5.12
CA SER A 74 -26.82 -13.63 -5.08
C SER A 74 -27.49 -13.90 -6.43
N ALA A 75 -27.29 -13.03 -7.43
CA ALA A 75 -27.88 -13.14 -8.76
C ALA A 75 -26.85 -13.47 -9.86
N ARG A 76 -25.55 -13.48 -9.52
CA ARG A 76 -24.45 -13.76 -10.44
C ARG A 76 -24.51 -15.21 -10.91
N LYS A 77 -24.43 -15.43 -12.22
CA LYS A 77 -24.31 -16.77 -12.82
C LYS A 77 -22.86 -17.21 -12.89
N ASP A 78 -22.65 -18.53 -12.97
CA ASP A 78 -21.31 -19.09 -13.13
C ASP A 78 -20.67 -18.60 -14.44
N GLY A 79 -19.41 -18.20 -14.37
CA GLY A 79 -18.67 -17.59 -15.49
C GLY A 79 -18.86 -16.08 -15.72
N GLU A 80 -19.80 -15.41 -15.04
CA GLU A 80 -19.91 -13.94 -15.12
C GLU A 80 -18.79 -13.25 -14.33
N ALA A 81 -18.30 -12.09 -14.79
CA ALA A 81 -17.26 -11.35 -14.09
C ALA A 81 -17.75 -10.82 -12.72
N ILE A 82 -16.87 -10.86 -11.71
CA ILE A 82 -17.18 -10.25 -10.40
C ILE A 82 -17.16 -8.73 -10.55
N VAL A 83 -18.26 -8.08 -10.14
CA VAL A 83 -18.33 -6.63 -10.03
C VAL A 83 -18.24 -6.25 -8.57
N TYR A 84 -17.22 -5.47 -8.21
CA TYR A 84 -17.05 -4.97 -6.84
C TYR A 84 -17.73 -3.61 -6.65
N LYS A 85 -18.21 -3.35 -5.43
CA LYS A 85 -18.83 -2.07 -5.05
C LYS A 85 -17.86 -0.89 -5.20
N LYS A 86 -16.57 -1.13 -4.98
CA LYS A 86 -15.51 -0.18 -5.29
C LYS A 86 -14.48 -0.83 -6.23
N THR A 87 -14.35 -0.26 -7.42
CA THR A 87 -13.30 -0.61 -8.38
C THR A 87 -11.98 0.03 -7.95
N ILE A 88 -10.91 -0.76 -8.02
CA ILE A 88 -9.52 -0.34 -7.84
C ILE A 88 -8.70 -0.90 -9.00
N GLU A 89 -7.51 -0.36 -9.22
CA GLU A 89 -6.58 -0.88 -10.23
C GLU A 89 -6.32 -2.39 -10.03
N PRO A 90 -6.27 -3.20 -11.11
CA PRO A 90 -5.96 -4.62 -11.03
C PRO A 90 -4.71 -4.96 -10.23
N GLY A 91 -3.58 -4.27 -10.46
CA GLY A 91 -2.34 -4.51 -9.71
C GLY A 91 -2.48 -4.26 -8.21
N LEU A 92 -3.19 -3.19 -7.83
CA LEU A 92 -3.50 -2.91 -6.43
C LEU A 92 -4.42 -3.98 -5.83
N ARG A 93 -5.38 -4.51 -6.59
CA ARG A 93 -6.25 -5.60 -6.13
C ARG A 93 -5.42 -6.84 -5.83
N THR A 94 -4.58 -7.27 -6.77
CA THR A 94 -3.69 -8.42 -6.58
C THR A 94 -2.84 -8.23 -5.32
N TRP A 95 -2.27 -7.05 -5.11
CA TRP A 95 -1.43 -6.75 -3.93
C TRP A 95 -2.20 -6.78 -2.59
N VAL A 96 -3.44 -6.32 -2.58
CA VAL A 96 -4.29 -6.30 -1.38
C VAL A 96 -4.78 -7.70 -1.03
N GLU A 97 -5.12 -8.50 -2.03
CA GLU A 97 -5.71 -9.84 -1.91
C GLU A 97 -4.67 -10.96 -1.85
N VAL A 98 -3.38 -10.63 -1.79
CA VAL A 98 -2.30 -11.61 -1.60
C VAL A 98 -2.61 -12.49 -0.39
N PRO A 99 -2.63 -13.83 -0.56
CA PRO A 99 -2.78 -14.77 0.54
C PRO A 99 -1.72 -14.57 1.63
N ILE A 100 -2.00 -14.98 2.85
CA ILE A 100 -1.08 -14.73 3.98
C ILE A 100 0.23 -15.53 3.86
N GLU A 101 0.19 -16.62 3.11
CA GLU A 101 1.32 -17.47 2.74
C GLU A 101 2.23 -16.85 1.67
N ASP A 102 1.73 -15.86 0.92
CA ASP A 102 2.41 -15.24 -0.21
C ASP A 102 2.96 -13.85 0.14
N CYS A 103 3.97 -13.40 -0.60
CA CYS A 103 4.63 -12.14 -0.31
C CYS A 103 4.08 -10.99 -1.15
N ARG A 104 3.58 -9.94 -0.47
CA ARG A 104 3.18 -8.67 -1.12
C ARG A 104 4.32 -7.98 -1.86
N ARG A 105 5.58 -8.30 -1.54
CA ARG A 105 6.73 -7.76 -2.27
C ARG A 105 6.88 -8.41 -3.64
N ASP A 106 6.62 -9.70 -3.76
CA ASP A 106 6.73 -10.44 -5.01
C ASP A 106 5.71 -9.92 -6.03
N VAL A 107 4.48 -9.65 -5.58
CA VAL A 107 3.46 -8.99 -6.42
C VAL A 107 3.88 -7.60 -6.87
N ALA A 108 4.56 -6.83 -6.01
CA ALA A 108 5.07 -5.52 -6.40
C ALA A 108 6.21 -5.62 -7.41
N ASP A 109 7.09 -6.62 -7.26
CA ASP A 109 8.20 -6.83 -8.17
C ASP A 109 7.69 -7.32 -9.54
N GLU A 110 6.71 -8.23 -9.59
CA GLU A 110 6.03 -8.63 -10.83
C GLU A 110 5.33 -7.45 -11.51
N TYR A 111 4.56 -6.66 -10.75
CA TYR A 111 3.84 -5.50 -11.30
C TYR A 111 4.76 -4.45 -11.96
N PHE A 112 6.02 -4.36 -11.55
CA PHE A 112 7.00 -3.42 -12.09
C PHE A 112 8.06 -4.07 -13.00
N ASP A 113 7.89 -5.34 -13.36
CA ASP A 113 8.89 -6.09 -14.12
C ASP A 113 10.29 -6.07 -13.48
N ASN A 114 10.34 -6.05 -12.13
CA ASN A 114 11.59 -6.11 -11.40
C ASN A 114 12.13 -7.55 -11.40
N PRO A 115 13.46 -7.74 -11.53
CA PRO A 115 14.05 -9.06 -11.46
C PRO A 115 13.80 -9.68 -10.07
N PRO A 116 13.49 -10.99 -9.98
CA PRO A 116 13.21 -11.65 -8.72
C PRO A 116 14.47 -11.69 -7.87
N ALA A 117 14.56 -10.78 -6.92
CA ALA A 117 15.66 -10.72 -5.96
C ALA A 117 15.17 -11.25 -4.61
N ARG A 118 15.41 -12.56 -4.34
CA ARG A 118 16.05 -13.09 -3.11
C ARG A 118 15.57 -14.48 -2.66
N LYS A 119 16.46 -15.15 -1.89
CA LYS A 119 16.16 -16.26 -0.98
C LYS A 119 15.42 -15.72 0.26
N ARG A 120 14.30 -16.36 0.61
CA ARG A 120 13.31 -16.01 1.65
C ARG A 120 13.84 -15.26 2.88
N MET A 121 13.22 -14.12 3.16
CA MET A 121 12.48 -13.86 4.41
C MET A 121 11.49 -12.71 4.13
N CYS A 122 10.21 -13.03 3.89
CA CYS A 122 9.21 -12.04 3.50
C CYS A 122 8.97 -11.03 4.65
N CYS A 123 9.13 -9.74 4.37
CA CYS A 123 9.12 -8.66 5.36
C CYS A 123 7.74 -8.06 5.68
N ILE A 124 6.60 -8.65 5.29
CA ILE A 124 5.27 -8.09 5.64
C ILE A 124 4.38 -9.22 6.19
N VAL A 125 4.50 -9.47 7.49
CA VAL A 125 3.40 -10.04 8.29
C VAL A 125 2.87 -8.91 9.15
N LEU A 126 1.78 -8.30 8.68
CA LEU A 126 0.84 -7.52 9.47
C LEU A 126 -0.56 -7.91 9.01
#